data_AF-A0A5J6SUS2-F1
#
_entry.id   AF-A0A5J6SUS2-F1
#
_cell.length_a   1.000
_cell.length_b   1.000
_cell.length_c   1.000
_cell.angle_alpha   90.00
_cell.angle_beta   90.00
_cell.angle_gamma   90.00
#
_symmetry.space_group_name_H-M   'P 1'
#
loop_
_entity.id
_entity.type
_entity.pdbx_description
1 polymer ?
#
loop_
_entity_poly.entity_id
_entity_poly.type
_entity_poly.pdbx_seq_one_letter_code
_entity_poly.pdbx_strand_id
1 'polypeptide(L)'
;MMTAVNTIQIKKGRVDEIITRFATPKSVHTFEGFVLMEVLKKENSPEYDELKICTTWEDRTYFDKWLESRAAQIAHGQKIENKSDDSPIIGSELTTFEVAIQHKPAN
;
A
#
# COMPACT_ATOMS: atom_id res chain seq x y z
N MET A 1 11.93 -12.25 5.57
CA MET A 1 10.55 -11.86 5.23
C MET A 1 10.20 -10.54 5.89
N MET A 2 9.51 -9.65 5.19
CA MET A 2 9.12 -8.35 5.73
C MET A 2 7.75 -7.93 5.23
N THR A 3 7.07 -7.07 5.98
CA THR A 3 5.80 -6.46 5.57
C THR A 3 5.94 -4.94 5.59
N ALA A 4 5.58 -4.30 4.49
CA ALA A 4 5.42 -2.85 4.43
C ALA A 4 3.93 -2.50 4.51
N VAL A 5 3.59 -1.49 5.29
CA VAL A 5 2.23 -0.99 5.48
C VAL A 5 2.21 0.48 5.14
N ASN A 6 1.53 0.84 4.05
CA ASN A 6 1.24 2.23 3.73
C ASN A 6 -0.15 2.58 4.27
N THR A 7 -0.18 3.34 5.37
CA THR A 7 -1.41 3.84 6.00
C THR A 7 -1.82 5.14 5.31
N ILE A 8 -3.03 5.20 4.77
CA ILE A 8 -3.59 6.37 4.08
C ILE A 8 -4.76 6.89 4.90
N GLN A 9 -4.68 8.15 5.32
CA GLN A 9 -5.79 8.88 5.92
C GLN A 9 -6.59 9.59 4.83
N ILE A 10 -7.91 9.44 4.86
CA ILE A 10 -8.83 9.84 3.81
C ILE A 10 -9.97 10.65 4.44
N LYS A 11 -10.44 11.68 3.74
CA LYS A 11 -11.65 12.42 4.11
C LYS A 11 -12.80 11.43 4.34
N LYS A 12 -13.53 11.63 5.44
CA LYS A 12 -14.61 10.73 5.87
C LYS A 12 -15.64 10.51 4.76
N GLY A 13 -16.03 9.24 4.54
CA GLY A 13 -17.03 8.84 3.56
C GLY A 13 -16.50 8.66 2.13
N ARG A 14 -15.20 8.86 1.89
CA ARG A 14 -14.60 8.84 0.53
C ARG A 14 -13.62 7.68 0.29
N VAL A 15 -13.56 6.73 1.22
CA VAL A 15 -12.63 5.60 1.15
C VAL A 15 -12.78 4.72 -0.09
N ASP A 16 -14.01 4.52 -0.58
CA ASP A 16 -14.28 3.62 -1.70
C ASP A 16 -13.73 4.18 -3.04
N GLU A 17 -13.56 5.51 -3.14
CA GLU A 17 -12.86 6.18 -4.26
C GLU A 17 -11.38 5.76 -4.35
N ILE A 18 -10.77 5.44 -3.19
CA ILE A 18 -9.38 5.00 -3.11
C ILE A 18 -9.27 3.49 -3.27
N ILE A 19 -10.16 2.71 -2.65
CA ILE A 19 -10.16 1.23 -2.77
C ILE A 19 -10.22 0.79 -4.25
N THR A 20 -11.06 1.45 -5.06
CA THR A 20 -11.21 1.13 -6.48
C THR A 20 -9.87 1.21 -7.25
N ARG A 21 -8.92 2.03 -6.81
CA ARG A 21 -7.59 2.15 -7.42
C ARG A 21 -6.70 0.92 -7.22
N PHE A 22 -7.04 0.07 -6.24
CA PHE A 22 -6.34 -1.16 -5.91
C PHE A 22 -7.07 -2.42 -6.38
N ALA A 23 -8.26 -2.28 -6.99
CA ALA A 23 -9.01 -3.40 -7.56
C ALA A 23 -8.26 -4.09 -8.71
N THR A 24 -7.40 -3.35 -9.43
CA THR A 24 -6.50 -3.91 -10.44
C THR A 24 -5.07 -3.93 -9.91
N PRO A 25 -4.41 -5.10 -9.85
CA PRO A 25 -3.02 -5.19 -9.43
C PRO A 25 -2.10 -4.42 -10.39
N LYS A 26 -1.59 -3.25 -9.98
CA LYS A 26 -0.75 -2.36 -10.80
C LYS A 26 0.71 -2.85 -10.92
N SER A 27 0.94 -4.13 -11.20
CA SER A 27 2.25 -4.80 -11.35
C SER A 27 3.03 -5.20 -10.09
N VAL A 28 2.69 -4.75 -8.87
CA VAL A 28 3.47 -5.15 -7.66
C VAL A 28 3.60 -6.67 -7.49
N HIS A 29 2.57 -7.41 -7.89
CA HIS A 29 2.53 -8.88 -7.85
C HIS A 29 3.49 -9.58 -8.83
N THR A 30 4.12 -8.86 -9.76
CA THR A 30 5.06 -9.42 -10.73
C THR A 30 6.52 -9.27 -10.28
N PHE A 31 6.78 -8.61 -9.15
CA PHE A 31 8.13 -8.42 -8.64
C PHE A 31 8.63 -9.67 -7.92
N GLU A 32 9.92 -9.98 -8.11
CA GLU A 32 10.58 -11.09 -7.42
C GLU A 32 10.46 -10.93 -5.89
N GLY A 33 10.20 -12.04 -5.20
CA GLY A 33 10.04 -12.07 -3.75
C GLY A 33 8.74 -11.45 -3.23
N PHE A 34 7.80 -11.02 -4.08
CA PHE A 34 6.46 -10.61 -3.65
C PHE A 34 5.67 -11.81 -3.14
N VAL A 35 5.06 -11.68 -1.95
CA VAL A 35 4.27 -12.76 -1.34
C VAL A 35 2.78 -12.48 -1.45
N LEU A 36 2.32 -11.31 -0.98
CA LEU A 36 0.92 -10.92 -1.01
C LEU A 36 0.75 -9.40 -0.88
N MET A 37 -0.40 -8.91 -1.33
CA MET A 37 -0.87 -7.55 -1.05
C MET A 37 -2.28 -7.62 -0.47
N GLU A 38 -2.50 -6.91 0.62
CA GLU A 38 -3.80 -6.74 1.25
C GLU A 38 -4.14 -5.25 1.32
N VAL A 39 -5.42 -4.94 1.12
CA VAL A 39 -5.96 -3.59 1.33
C VAL A 39 -6.97 -3.69 2.46
N LEU A 40 -6.59 -3.17 3.62
CA LEU A 40 -7.40 -3.23 4.84
C LEU A 40 -8.10 -1.90 5.02
N LYS A 41 -9.42 -1.93 5.17
CA LYS A 41 -10.24 -0.77 5.56
C LYS A 41 -10.39 -0.77 7.07
N LYS A 42 -9.99 0.31 7.74
CA LYS A 42 -10.18 0.44 9.19
C LYS A 42 -11.66 0.62 9.49
N GLU A 43 -12.18 -0.22 10.37
CA GLU A 43 -13.51 -0.07 10.94
C GLU A 43 -13.50 0.93 12.09
N ASN A 44 -14.67 1.52 12.39
CA ASN A 44 -14.87 2.39 13.56
C ASN A 44 -13.91 3.59 13.63
N SER A 45 -13.62 4.24 12.50
CA SER A 45 -12.82 5.46 12.43
C SER A 45 -13.74 6.69 12.30
N PRO A 46 -14.05 7.44 13.38
CA PRO A 46 -15.08 8.48 13.36
C PRO A 46 -14.66 9.76 12.63
N GLU A 47 -13.38 10.14 12.71
CA GLU A 47 -12.90 11.45 12.24
C GLU A 47 -12.48 11.44 10.76
N TYR A 48 -11.91 10.33 10.31
CA TYR A 48 -11.42 10.11 8.94
C TYR A 48 -11.61 8.66 8.56
N ASP A 49 -11.58 8.35 7.27
CA ASP A 49 -11.44 6.96 6.84
C ASP A 49 -9.96 6.60 6.73
N GLU A 50 -9.61 5.34 7.03
CA GLU A 50 -8.23 4.87 6.96
C GLU A 50 -8.15 3.60 6.13
N LEU A 51 -7.19 3.56 5.22
CA LEU A 51 -6.80 2.36 4.47
C LEU A 51 -5.36 1.99 4.81
N LYS A 52 -5.10 0.69 4.91
CA LYS A 52 -3.75 0.16 4.99
C LYS A 52 -3.48 -0.71 3.78
N ILE A 53 -2.48 -0.35 3.00
CA ILE A 53 -1.99 -1.17 1.89
C ILE A 53 -0.79 -1.94 2.44
N CYS A 54 -1.00 -3.22 2.71
CA CYS A 54 0.00 -4.12 3.24
C CYS A 54 0.61 -4.91 2.08
N THR A 55 1.94 -4.98 2.00
CA THR A 55 2.64 -5.87 1.07
C THR A 55 3.66 -6.68 1.85
N THR A 56 3.60 -8.00 1.71
CA THR A 56 4.58 -8.92 2.31
C THR A 56 5.55 -9.42 1.25
N TRP A 57 6.82 -9.51 1.63
CA TRP A 57 7.94 -9.87 0.77
C TRP A 57 8.82 -10.93 1.43
N GLU A 58 9.38 -11.84 0.64
CA GLU A 58 10.26 -12.91 1.10
C GLU A 58 11.51 -12.37 1.81
N ASP A 59 12.02 -11.24 1.33
CA ASP A 59 13.19 -10.54 1.88
C ASP A 59 13.07 -9.02 1.74
N ARG A 60 13.77 -8.29 2.61
CA ARG A 60 13.81 -6.83 2.60
C ARG A 60 14.42 -6.26 1.32
N THR A 61 15.42 -6.92 0.75
CA THR A 61 16.11 -6.48 -0.47
C THR A 61 15.17 -6.44 -1.68
N TYR A 62 14.19 -7.35 -1.76
CA TYR A 62 13.18 -7.33 -2.82
C TYR A 62 12.24 -6.13 -2.71
N PHE A 63 11.81 -5.80 -1.48
CA PHE A 63 11.02 -4.61 -1.22
C PHE A 63 11.78 -3.33 -1.58
N ASP A 64 13.05 -3.22 -1.19
CA ASP A 64 13.86 -2.03 -1.45
C ASP A 64 14.02 -1.80 -2.97
N LYS A 65 14.32 -2.86 -3.75
CA LYS A 65 14.36 -2.80 -5.23
C LYS A 65 13.03 -2.34 -5.83
N TRP A 66 11.90 -2.86 -5.33
CA TRP A 66 10.58 -2.42 -5.77
C TRP A 66 10.36 -0.94 -5.46
N LEU A 67 10.69 -0.50 -4.25
CA LEU A 67 10.55 0.89 -3.81
C LEU A 67 11.38 1.85 -4.67
N GLU A 68 12.63 1.48 -4.98
CA GLU A 68 13.49 2.22 -5.90
C GLU A 68 12.88 2.33 -7.31
N SER A 69 12.37 1.21 -7.85
CA SER A 69 11.71 1.21 -9.17
C SER A 69 10.51 2.15 -9.21
N ARG A 70 9.76 2.23 -8.10
CA ARG A 70 8.61 3.12 -7.96
C ARG A 70 9.04 4.59 -7.87
N ALA A 71 10.10 4.88 -7.12
CA ALA A 71 10.68 6.23 -7.04
C ALA A 71 11.15 6.69 -8.43
N ALA A 72 11.78 5.81 -9.21
CA ALA A 72 12.18 6.09 -10.58
C ALA A 72 10.98 6.33 -11.50
N GLN A 73 9.90 5.55 -11.41
CA GLN A 73 8.66 5.77 -12.19
C GLN A 73 8.02 7.13 -11.88
N ILE A 74 8.03 7.55 -10.62
CA ILE A 74 7.53 8.87 -10.19
C ILE A 74 8.42 9.99 -10.76
N ALA A 75 9.75 9.83 -10.69
CA ALA A 75 10.70 10.80 -11.22
C ALA A 75 10.65 10.94 -12.76
N HIS A 76 10.35 9.84 -13.47
CA HIS A 76 10.21 9.80 -14.93
C HIS A 76 8.82 10.22 -15.45
N GLY A 77 7.98 10.82 -14.62
CA GLY A 77 6.82 11.58 -15.08
C GLY A 77 5.51 10.80 -15.22
N GLN A 78 5.39 9.61 -14.62
CA GLN A 78 4.06 9.13 -14.25
C GLN A 78 3.53 10.07 -13.17
N LYS A 79 2.77 11.08 -13.59
CA LYS A 79 1.97 11.94 -12.72
C LYS A 79 1.30 11.04 -11.69
N ILE A 80 1.73 11.15 -10.43
CA ILE A 80 0.80 10.97 -9.32
C ILE A 80 -0.32 11.92 -9.69
N GLU A 81 -1.48 11.35 -10.04
CA GLU A 81 -2.69 12.08 -10.45
C GLU A 81 -2.72 13.39 -9.69
N ASN A 82 -2.73 14.50 -10.46
CA ASN A 82 -2.61 15.85 -9.93
C ASN A 82 -3.36 15.90 -8.60
N LYS A 83 -2.70 16.37 -7.52
CA LYS A 83 -3.40 16.84 -6.32
C LYS A 83 -4.34 17.95 -6.80
N SER A 84 -5.51 17.57 -7.27
CA SER A 84 -6.63 18.46 -7.42
C SER A 84 -6.96 18.92 -6.02
N ASP A 85 -7.46 20.15 -5.87
CA ASP A 85 -7.92 20.67 -4.57
C ASP A 85 -8.94 19.73 -3.90
N ASP A 86 -9.60 18.86 -4.68
CA ASP A 86 -10.56 17.87 -4.20
C ASP A 86 -9.98 16.46 -3.95
N SER A 87 -8.66 16.29 -3.82
CA SER A 87 -8.11 14.99 -3.40
C SER A 87 -8.75 14.52 -2.08
N PRO A 88 -9.25 13.27 -2.00
CA PRO A 88 -9.81 12.71 -0.77
C PRO A 88 -8.71 12.31 0.23
N ILE A 89 -7.45 12.22 -0.19
CA ILE A 89 -6.32 11.83 0.67
C ILE A 89 -5.87 13.02 1.53
N ILE A 90 -5.88 12.83 2.86
CA ILE A 90 -5.36 13.77 3.86
C ILE A 90 -3.84 13.61 3.98
N GLY A 91 -3.37 12.36 4.07
CA GLY A 91 -1.96 12.04 4.22
C GLY A 91 -1.70 10.54 4.10
N SER A 92 -0.42 10.17 4.05
CA SER A 92 0.00 8.78 4.06
C SER A 92 1.30 8.59 4.83
N GLU A 93 1.43 7.47 5.52
CA GLU A 93 2.61 7.07 6.29
C GLU A 93 3.02 5.64 5.91
N LEU A 94 4.29 5.47 5.58
CA LEU A 94 4.88 4.16 5.29
C LEU A 94 5.59 3.62 6.54
N THR A 95 5.17 2.44 6.99
CA THR A 95 5.82 1.71 8.10
C THR A 95 6.28 0.34 7.61
N THR A 96 7.45 -0.10 8.06
CA THR A 96 8.01 -1.42 7.70
C THR A 96 8.19 -2.30 8.93
N PHE A 97 7.94 -3.59 8.77
CA PHE A 97 7.99 -4.59 9.82
C PHE A 97 8.80 -5.81 9.35
N GLU A 98 9.62 -6.35 10.25
CA GLU A 98 10.16 -7.70 10.09
C GLU A 98 9.08 -8.72 10.50
N VAL A 99 8.87 -9.75 9.68
CA VAL A 99 7.95 -10.83 10.04
C VAL A 99 8.70 -11.81 10.95
N ALA A 100 8.52 -11.67 12.26
CA ALA A 100 9.21 -12.51 13.24
C ALA A 100 8.69 -13.96 13.26
N ILE A 101 7.38 -14.16 13.13
CA ILE A 101 6.72 -15.48 13.21
C ILE A 101 5.51 -15.48 12.24
N GLN A 102 5.30 -16.58 11.52
CA GLN A 102 4.13 -16.80 10.65
C GLN A 102 3.66 -18.26 10.73
N HIS A 103 2.34 -18.47 10.77
CA HIS A 103 1.70 -19.78 10.65
C HIS A 103 0.83 -19.82 9.38
N LYS A 104 0.93 -20.90 8.60
CA LYS A 104 0.08 -21.15 7.43
C LYS A 104 -0.99 -22.19 7.80
N PRO A 105 -2.14 -22.24 7.10
CA PRO A 105 -3.14 -23.28 7.31
C PRO A 105 -2.51 -24.67 7.32
N ALA A 106 -2.99 -25.54 8.19
CA ALA A 106 -2.48 -26.90 8.35
C ALA A 106 -3.02 -27.84 7.25
N ASN A 107 -2.86 -27.43 5.98
CA ASN A 107 -3.38 -28.08 4.77
C ASN A 107 -4.91 -28.26 4.69
#